data_AF-A0A3P8FZQ6-F1
#
_entry.id   AF-A0A3P8FZQ6-F1
#
_cell.length_a   1.000
_cell.length_b   1.000
_cell.length_c   1.000
_cell.angle_alpha   90.00
_cell.angle_beta   90.00
_cell.angle_gamma   90.00
#
_symmetry.space_group_name_H-M   'P 1'
#
loop_
_entity.id
_entity.type
_entity.pdbx_description
1 polymer ?
#
loop_
_entity_poly.entity_id
_entity_poly.type
_entity_poly.pdbx_seq_one_letter_code
_entity_poly.pdbx_strand_id
1 'polypeptide(L)'
;MHQLQYVEKVEEIIRFMIRKLLLTSDDLDIIWESQIGKHETIIKNIFNMLTRLALEFSMNQLNYLFNCFQQSWKKATKRQRERLVDLITMLAEQDTDGMMMQKTLDLLWDWAISLKFSTDLMNASLKSHAKILSCNNKPFVCQLRSVWLGKLASYLKIEPKSDECCLLPAAKQFIEIANLYNTVILLL
;
A
#
# COMPACT_ATOMS: atom_id res chain seq x y z
N MET A 1 -24.43 3.37 -1.46
CA MET A 1 -23.08 3.94 -1.24
C MET A 1 -22.86 5.35 -1.80
N HIS A 2 -23.79 5.97 -2.56
CA HIS A 2 -23.59 7.36 -3.00
C HIS A 2 -23.78 8.36 -1.83
N GLN A 3 -24.78 8.14 -0.98
CA GLN A 3 -24.98 8.91 0.25
C GLN A 3 -24.11 8.36 1.38
N LEU A 4 -23.46 9.26 2.13
CA LEU A 4 -22.53 8.93 3.21
C LEU A 4 -23.20 8.08 4.32
N GLN A 5 -24.45 8.37 4.65
CA GLN A 5 -25.22 7.67 5.69
C GLN A 5 -25.35 6.16 5.44
N TYR A 6 -25.40 5.73 4.18
CA TYR A 6 -25.40 4.28 3.86
C TYR A 6 -24.04 3.65 4.09
N VAL A 7 -22.96 4.39 3.80
CA VAL A 7 -21.59 3.92 4.00
C VAL A 7 -21.33 3.74 5.50
N GLU A 8 -21.77 4.71 6.32
CA GLU A 8 -21.66 4.66 7.77
C GLU A 8 -22.40 3.45 8.36
N LYS A 9 -23.64 3.19 7.93
CA LYS A 9 -24.39 2.00 8.37
C LYS A 9 -23.72 0.68 7.99
N VAL A 10 -23.19 0.59 6.77
CA VAL A 10 -22.45 -0.60 6.33
C VAL A 10 -21.18 -0.78 7.15
N GLU A 11 -20.46 0.31 7.42
CA GLU A 11 -19.25 0.31 8.26
C GLU A 11 -19.55 -0.20 9.68
N GLU A 12 -20.66 0.24 10.29
CA GLU A 12 -21.10 -0.25 11.61
C GLU A 12 -21.41 -1.75 11.60
N ILE A 13 -22.08 -2.26 10.56
CA ILE A 13 -22.35 -3.70 10.41
C ILE A 13 -21.05 -4.48 10.28
N ILE A 14 -20.11 -4.01 9.45
CA ILE A 14 -18.82 -4.68 9.27
C ILE A 14 -18.02 -4.66 10.58
N ARG A 15 -17.99 -3.55 11.32
CA ARG A 15 -17.37 -3.49 12.65
C ARG A 15 -17.99 -4.49 13.62
N PHE A 16 -19.31 -4.64 13.60
CA PHE A 16 -19.98 -5.65 14.40
C PHE A 16 -19.50 -7.05 14.03
N MET A 17 -19.40 -7.37 12.73
CA MET A 17 -18.89 -8.66 12.26
C MET A 17 -17.44 -8.91 12.69
N ILE A 18 -16.55 -7.91 12.59
CA ILE A 18 -15.16 -8.01 13.08
C ILE A 18 -15.14 -8.36 14.56
N ARG A 19 -15.86 -7.60 15.40
CA ARG A 19 -15.90 -7.79 16.86
C ARG A 19 -16.49 -9.13 17.27
N LYS A 20 -17.38 -9.69 16.46
CA LYS A 20 -17.99 -11.01 16.68
C LYS A 20 -17.22 -12.15 16.02
N LEU A 21 -16.08 -11.87 15.37
CA LEU A 21 -15.29 -12.84 14.62
C LEU A 21 -16.09 -13.54 13.51
N LEU A 22 -17.03 -12.81 12.91
CA LEU A 22 -17.92 -13.30 11.84
C LEU A 22 -17.49 -12.83 10.45
N LEU A 23 -16.55 -11.89 10.34
CA LEU A 23 -16.12 -11.36 9.05
C LEU A 23 -15.23 -12.37 8.31
N THR A 24 -15.77 -12.95 7.24
CA THR A 24 -15.13 -13.97 6.41
C THR A 24 -14.34 -13.39 5.24
N SER A 25 -13.59 -14.23 4.52
CA SER A 25 -12.95 -13.87 3.25
C SER A 25 -13.99 -13.48 2.19
N ASP A 26 -15.12 -14.17 2.14
CA ASP A 26 -16.17 -13.93 1.15
C ASP A 26 -16.81 -12.56 1.40
N ASP A 27 -16.99 -12.17 2.67
CA ASP A 27 -17.43 -10.83 3.02
C ASP A 27 -16.42 -9.76 2.57
N LEU A 28 -15.12 -10.02 2.72
CA LEU A 28 -14.07 -9.13 2.24
C LEU A 28 -14.07 -9.01 0.71
N ASP A 29 -14.33 -10.09 -0.02
CA ASP A 29 -14.51 -10.05 -1.47
C ASP A 29 -15.71 -9.21 -1.86
N ILE A 30 -16.86 -9.40 -1.20
CA ILE A 30 -18.07 -8.60 -1.44
C ILE A 30 -17.77 -7.10 -1.22
N ILE A 31 -17.10 -6.76 -0.11
CA ILE A 31 -16.72 -5.38 0.19
C ILE A 31 -15.77 -4.85 -0.90
N TRP A 32 -14.73 -5.60 -1.25
CA TRP A 32 -13.72 -5.20 -2.22
C TRP A 32 -14.30 -5.04 -3.63
N GLU A 33 -15.12 -5.97 -4.09
CA GLU A 33 -15.72 -5.98 -5.42
C GLU A 33 -16.84 -4.94 -5.57
N SER A 34 -17.41 -4.43 -4.46
CA SER A 34 -18.49 -3.44 -4.49
C SER A 34 -18.14 -2.13 -5.22
N GLN A 35 -16.85 -1.83 -5.40
CA GLN A 35 -16.34 -0.67 -6.14
C GLN A 35 -16.37 -0.85 -7.67
N ILE A 36 -16.41 -2.09 -8.16
CA ILE A 36 -16.24 -2.40 -9.58
C ILE A 36 -17.39 -1.77 -10.39
N GLY A 37 -17.02 -1.03 -11.45
CA GLY A 37 -17.97 -0.39 -12.35
C GLY A 37 -18.77 0.75 -11.73
N LYS A 38 -18.44 1.23 -10.53
CA LYS A 38 -19.17 2.31 -9.86
C LYS A 38 -18.61 3.71 -10.19
N HIS A 39 -19.42 4.73 -9.90
CA HIS A 39 -19.00 6.14 -10.00
C HIS A 39 -17.88 6.46 -9.01
N GLU A 40 -17.01 7.42 -9.34
CA GLU A 40 -15.82 7.77 -8.54
C GLU A 40 -16.13 8.05 -7.07
N THR A 41 -17.23 8.76 -6.79
CA THR A 41 -17.68 9.06 -5.43
C THR A 41 -17.94 7.80 -4.62
N ILE A 42 -18.53 6.77 -5.23
CA ILE A 42 -18.83 5.50 -4.56
C ILE A 42 -17.53 4.75 -4.28
N ILE A 43 -16.62 4.71 -5.25
CA ILE A 43 -15.30 4.07 -5.10
C ILE A 43 -14.53 4.73 -3.95
N LYS A 44 -14.49 6.07 -3.92
CA LYS A 44 -13.84 6.84 -2.85
C LYS A 44 -14.46 6.54 -1.48
N ASN A 45 -15.79 6.44 -1.40
CA ASN A 45 -16.47 6.09 -0.15
C ASN A 45 -16.08 4.68 0.35
N ILE A 46 -16.03 3.70 -0.55
CA ILE A 46 -15.61 2.33 -0.21
C ILE A 46 -14.16 2.30 0.24
N PHE A 47 -13.27 3.00 -0.46
CA PHE A 47 -11.84 3.06 -0.12
C PHE A 47 -11.59 3.72 1.23
N ASN A 48 -12.28 4.82 1.51
CA ASN A 48 -12.22 5.48 2.81
C ASN A 48 -12.75 4.59 3.94
N MET A 49 -13.84 3.86 3.68
CA MET A 49 -14.41 2.90 4.63
C MET A 49 -13.43 1.74 4.92
N LEU A 50 -12.87 1.12 3.87
CA LEU A 50 -11.85 0.07 4.00
C LEU A 50 -10.63 0.56 4.77
N THR A 51 -10.19 1.80 4.53
CA THR A 51 -9.05 2.40 5.23
C THR A 51 -9.29 2.49 6.73
N ARG A 52 -10.51 2.87 7.15
CA ARG A 52 -10.87 2.91 8.58
C ARG A 52 -11.03 1.51 9.17
N LEU A 53 -11.65 0.59 8.44
CA LEU A 53 -11.90 -0.78 8.92
C LEU A 53 -10.62 -1.62 9.02
N ALA A 54 -9.63 -1.38 8.16
CA ALA A 54 -8.38 -2.14 8.14
C ALA A 54 -7.59 -2.04 9.45
N LEU A 55 -7.76 -0.96 10.21
CA LEU A 55 -7.18 -0.80 11.55
C LEU A 55 -7.72 -1.81 12.57
N GLU A 56 -8.90 -2.39 12.32
CA GLU A 56 -9.56 -3.37 13.18
C GLU A 56 -9.40 -4.81 12.65
N PHE A 57 -8.74 -4.99 11.49
CA PHE A 57 -8.60 -6.31 10.88
C PHE A 57 -7.50 -7.14 11.55
N SER A 58 -7.78 -8.44 11.70
CA SER A 58 -6.76 -9.41 12.06
C SER A 58 -5.70 -9.55 10.95
N MET A 59 -4.54 -10.10 11.31
CA MET A 59 -3.48 -10.36 10.32
C MET A 59 -3.95 -11.24 9.15
N ASN A 60 -4.83 -12.22 9.40
CA ASN A 60 -5.38 -13.06 8.33
C ASN A 60 -6.27 -12.26 7.38
N GLN A 61 -7.11 -11.37 7.91
CA GLN A 61 -7.97 -10.49 7.10
C GLN A 61 -7.13 -9.48 6.31
N LEU A 62 -6.08 -8.90 6.91
CA LEU A 62 -5.14 -8.03 6.21
C LEU A 62 -4.39 -8.79 5.10
N ASN A 63 -3.90 -10.00 5.37
CA ASN A 63 -3.25 -10.85 4.36
C ASN A 63 -4.19 -11.10 3.18
N TYR A 64 -5.45 -11.44 3.45
CA TYR A 64 -6.46 -11.67 2.43
C TYR A 64 -6.72 -10.41 1.59
N LEU A 65 -6.96 -9.28 2.26
CA LEU A 65 -7.23 -8.00 1.59
C LEU A 65 -6.08 -7.58 0.67
N PHE A 66 -4.83 -7.69 1.12
CA PHE A 66 -3.66 -7.36 0.31
C PHE A 66 -3.50 -8.32 -0.88
N ASN A 67 -3.86 -9.59 -0.73
CA ASN A 67 -3.92 -10.53 -1.85
C ASN A 67 -5.00 -10.11 -2.87
N CYS A 68 -6.17 -9.63 -2.43
CA CYS A 68 -7.18 -9.08 -3.34
C CYS A 68 -6.66 -7.88 -4.15
N PHE A 69 -5.87 -6.99 -3.53
CA PHE A 69 -5.21 -5.88 -4.23
C PHE A 69 -4.22 -6.38 -5.30
N GLN A 70 -3.37 -7.34 -4.94
CA GLN A 70 -2.38 -7.91 -5.86
C GLN A 70 -3.04 -8.63 -7.05
N GLN A 71 -4.14 -9.35 -6.81
CA GLN A 71 -4.91 -9.98 -7.89
C GLN A 71 -5.58 -8.95 -8.81
N SER A 72 -6.16 -7.90 -8.21
CA SER A 72 -6.82 -6.82 -8.95
C SER A 72 -5.84 -6.06 -9.84
N TRP A 73 -4.61 -5.84 -9.36
CA TRP A 73 -3.55 -5.17 -10.11
C TRP A 73 -3.27 -5.79 -11.49
N LYS A 74 -3.32 -7.12 -11.58
CA LYS A 74 -2.99 -7.88 -12.80
C LYS A 74 -3.96 -7.57 -13.95
N LYS A 75 -5.23 -7.31 -13.64
CA LYS A 75 -6.30 -7.06 -14.62
C LYS A 75 -6.73 -5.58 -14.69
N ALA A 76 -6.18 -4.73 -13.83
CA ALA A 76 -6.56 -3.32 -13.71
C ALA A 76 -6.09 -2.44 -14.88
N THR A 77 -6.94 -1.47 -15.25
CA THR A 77 -6.58 -0.33 -16.11
C THR A 77 -5.60 0.62 -15.40
N LYS A 78 -4.95 1.53 -16.13
CA LYS A 78 -4.03 2.54 -15.56
C LYS A 78 -4.69 3.31 -14.40
N ARG A 79 -5.90 3.84 -14.61
CA ARG A 79 -6.65 4.59 -13.59
C ARG A 79 -6.98 3.74 -12.35
N GLN A 80 -7.31 2.47 -12.53
CA GLN A 80 -7.55 1.55 -11.40
C GLN A 80 -6.26 1.26 -10.63
N ARG A 81 -5.12 1.15 -11.31
CA ARG A 81 -3.81 0.99 -10.67
C ARG A 81 -3.39 2.22 -9.88
N GLU A 82 -3.60 3.43 -10.41
CA GLU A 82 -3.34 4.69 -9.68
C GLU A 82 -4.16 4.74 -8.38
N ARG A 83 -5.45 4.44 -8.46
CA ARG A 83 -6.32 4.38 -7.28
C ARG A 83 -5.90 3.30 -6.27
N LEU A 84 -5.40 2.16 -6.75
CA LEU A 84 -4.86 1.11 -5.88
C LEU A 84 -3.63 1.60 -5.11
N VAL A 85 -2.70 2.30 -5.80
CA VAL A 85 -1.54 2.92 -5.17
C VAL A 85 -1.99 3.92 -4.09
N ASP A 86 -2.96 4.78 -4.39
CA ASP A 86 -3.50 5.73 -3.41
C ASP A 86 -4.10 5.03 -2.18
N LEU A 87 -4.92 3.99 -2.38
CA LEU A 87 -5.54 3.22 -1.30
C LEU A 87 -4.49 2.58 -0.38
N ILE A 88 -3.53 1.84 -0.93
CA ILE A 88 -2.54 1.16 -0.09
C ILE A 88 -1.60 2.15 0.62
N THR A 89 -1.36 3.31 0.01
CA THR A 89 -0.63 4.43 0.65
C THR A 89 -1.41 4.96 1.84
N MET A 90 -2.72 5.19 1.70
CA MET A 90 -3.58 5.60 2.81
C MET A 90 -3.60 4.57 3.96
N LEU A 91 -3.60 3.27 3.65
CA LEU A 91 -3.51 2.22 4.68
C LEU A 91 -2.22 2.33 5.50
N ALA A 92 -1.08 2.49 4.85
CA ALA A 92 0.22 2.65 5.53
C ALA A 92 0.31 3.95 6.34
N GLU A 93 -0.32 5.03 5.86
CA GLU A 93 -0.35 6.31 6.57
C GLU A 93 -1.16 6.24 7.87
N GLN A 94 -2.27 5.49 7.88
CA GLN A 94 -3.10 5.30 9.08
C GLN A 94 -2.54 4.25 10.05
N ASP A 95 -1.59 3.43 9.61
CA ASP A 95 -1.06 2.31 10.38
C ASP A 95 -0.43 2.73 11.72
N THR A 96 -0.79 2.06 12.81
CA THR A 96 -0.31 2.38 14.16
C THR A 96 0.76 1.41 14.66
N ASP A 97 0.87 0.23 14.06
CA ASP A 97 1.78 -0.84 14.53
C ASP A 97 2.85 -1.26 13.50
N GLY A 98 2.72 -0.80 12.25
CA GLY A 98 3.70 -1.00 11.19
C GLY A 98 3.44 -2.21 10.31
N MET A 99 2.41 -3.03 10.60
CA MET A 99 2.06 -4.19 9.80
C MET A 99 1.56 -3.80 8.41
N MET A 100 0.62 -2.85 8.32
CA MET A 100 0.10 -2.39 7.03
C MET A 100 1.17 -1.63 6.25
N MET A 101 2.02 -0.87 6.94
CA MET A 101 3.12 -0.14 6.34
C MET A 101 4.11 -1.09 5.67
N GLN A 102 4.56 -2.14 6.37
CA GLN A 102 5.45 -3.15 5.79
C GLN A 102 4.83 -3.79 4.54
N LYS A 103 3.56 -4.23 4.64
CA LYS A 103 2.84 -4.84 3.52
C LYS A 103 2.70 -3.91 2.32
N THR A 104 2.36 -2.64 2.56
CA THR A 104 2.25 -1.63 1.51
C THR A 104 3.59 -1.38 0.84
N LEU A 105 4.68 -1.27 1.60
CA LEU A 105 6.02 -1.06 1.03
C LEU A 105 6.43 -2.24 0.14
N ASP A 106 6.22 -3.47 0.59
CA ASP A 106 6.51 -4.66 -0.21
C ASP A 106 5.67 -4.68 -1.50
N LEU A 107 4.38 -4.37 -1.42
CA LEU A 107 3.48 -4.38 -2.58
C LEU A 107 3.82 -3.26 -3.59
N LEU A 108 4.12 -2.05 -3.11
CA LEU A 108 4.57 -0.94 -3.96
C LEU A 108 5.89 -1.26 -4.67
N TRP A 109 6.81 -1.94 -3.99
CA TRP A 109 8.06 -2.41 -4.60
C TRP A 109 7.80 -3.42 -5.70
N ASP A 110 7.00 -4.46 -5.43
CA ASP A 110 6.64 -5.49 -6.42
C ASP A 110 5.99 -4.88 -7.66
N TRP A 111 5.14 -3.86 -7.47
CA TRP A 111 4.52 -3.12 -8.57
C TRP A 111 5.52 -2.25 -9.34
N ALA A 112 6.47 -1.63 -8.65
CA ALA A 112 7.50 -0.79 -9.28
C ALA A 112 8.46 -1.61 -10.16
N ILE A 113 8.90 -2.79 -9.71
CA ILE A 113 9.85 -3.63 -10.44
C ILE A 113 9.17 -4.46 -11.56
N SER A 114 7.85 -4.57 -11.55
CA SER A 114 7.11 -5.22 -12.62
C SER A 114 7.15 -4.36 -13.89
N LEU A 115 8.23 -4.47 -14.68
CA LEU A 115 8.55 -3.72 -15.91
C LEU A 115 7.44 -3.61 -16.96
N LYS A 116 6.34 -4.35 -16.81
CA LYS A 116 5.23 -4.41 -17.76
C LYS A 116 4.29 -3.21 -17.72
N PHE A 117 4.37 -2.34 -16.70
CA PHE A 117 3.23 -1.46 -16.36
C PHE A 117 3.41 0.05 -16.60
N SER A 118 4.38 0.50 -17.39
CA SER A 118 4.72 1.91 -17.67
C SER A 118 5.63 2.58 -16.63
N THR A 119 6.54 3.42 -17.12
CA THR A 119 7.43 4.24 -16.31
C THR A 119 6.69 5.15 -15.33
N ASP A 120 5.50 5.63 -15.71
CA ASP A 120 4.66 6.48 -14.85
C ASP A 120 4.23 5.76 -13.58
N LEU A 121 3.70 4.53 -13.73
CA LEU A 121 3.22 3.75 -12.58
C LEU A 121 4.38 3.27 -11.70
N MET A 122 5.53 2.93 -12.29
CA MET A 122 6.76 2.67 -11.53
C MET A 122 7.12 3.90 -10.68
N ASN A 123 7.24 5.09 -11.29
CA ASN A 123 7.59 6.31 -10.58
C ASN A 123 6.54 6.67 -9.52
N ALA A 124 5.25 6.47 -9.79
CA ALA A 124 4.18 6.70 -8.81
C ALA A 124 4.31 5.75 -7.61
N SER A 125 4.58 4.47 -7.84
CA SER A 125 4.75 3.48 -6.78
C SER A 125 5.97 3.78 -5.91
N LEU A 126 7.11 4.12 -6.54
CA LEU A 126 8.33 4.54 -5.83
C LEU A 126 8.13 5.84 -5.05
N LYS A 127 7.40 6.81 -5.61
CA LYS A 127 7.06 8.06 -4.91
C LYS A 127 6.22 7.80 -3.65
N SER A 128 5.19 6.96 -3.74
CA SER A 128 4.41 6.55 -2.57
C SER A 128 5.26 5.77 -1.56
N HIS A 129 6.15 4.90 -2.03
CA HIS A 129 7.06 4.13 -1.18
C HIS A 129 8.00 5.07 -0.38
N ALA A 130 8.59 6.06 -1.04
CA ALA A 130 9.40 7.09 -0.39
C ALA A 130 8.60 7.95 0.60
N LYS A 131 7.38 8.34 0.23
CA LYS A 131 6.47 9.13 1.08
C LYS A 131 6.17 8.40 2.40
N ILE A 132 5.86 7.11 2.33
CA ILE A 132 5.59 6.30 3.52
C ILE A 132 6.83 6.25 4.43
N LEU A 133 8.01 6.03 3.84
CA LEU A 133 9.26 5.99 4.59
C LEU A 133 9.69 7.35 5.14
N SER A 134 9.23 8.47 4.59
CA SER A 134 9.57 9.81 5.11
C SER A 134 8.77 10.22 6.35
N CYS A 135 7.72 9.46 6.72
CA CYS A 135 6.93 9.71 7.92
C CYS A 135 7.73 9.51 9.22
N ASN A 136 8.33 10.58 9.75
CA ASN A 136 9.13 10.54 10.98
C ASN A 136 8.34 10.43 12.30
N ASN A 137 7.00 10.42 12.23
CA ASN A 137 6.13 10.43 13.41
C ASN A 137 5.94 9.06 14.08
N LYS A 138 6.49 7.99 13.50
CA LYS A 138 6.31 6.62 14.00
C LYS A 138 7.68 5.95 14.25
N PRO A 139 7.90 5.33 15.43
CA PRO A 139 9.22 4.84 15.83
C PRO A 139 9.74 3.71 14.93
N PHE A 140 8.85 2.85 14.41
CA PHE A 140 9.23 1.73 13.54
C PHE A 140 9.68 2.15 12.14
N VAL A 141 9.38 3.38 11.70
CA VAL A 141 9.73 3.83 10.33
C VAL A 141 11.24 3.90 10.14
N CYS A 142 12.00 4.28 11.17
CA CYS A 142 13.46 4.30 11.10
C CYS A 142 14.02 2.90 10.83
N GLN A 143 13.50 1.87 11.53
CA GLN A 143 13.87 0.48 11.31
C GLN A 143 13.52 0.03 9.88
N LEU A 144 12.34 0.40 9.39
CA LEU A 144 11.91 0.09 8.03
C LEU A 144 12.83 0.70 6.97
N ARG A 145 13.28 1.96 7.15
CA ARG A 145 14.26 2.58 6.23
C ARG A 145 15.55 1.78 6.16
N SER A 146 16.09 1.37 7.30
CA SER A 146 17.32 0.58 7.35
C SER A 146 17.16 -0.77 6.66
N VAL A 147 16.03 -1.45 6.88
CA VAL A 147 15.69 -2.72 6.19
C VAL A 147 15.62 -2.50 4.67
N TRP A 148 14.92 -1.47 4.22
CA TRP A 148 14.78 -1.16 2.80
C TRP A 148 16.09 -0.74 2.15
N LEU A 149 16.92 0.09 2.79
CA LEU A 149 18.26 0.41 2.29
C LEU A 149 19.13 -0.84 2.11
N GLY A 150 19.07 -1.78 3.06
CA GLY A 150 19.76 -3.07 2.94
C GLY A 150 19.26 -3.89 1.74
N LYS A 151 17.93 -4.02 1.58
CA LYS A 151 17.29 -4.73 0.46
C LYS A 151 17.65 -4.08 -0.88
N LEU A 152 17.58 -2.76 -0.98
CA LEU A 152 17.92 -2.00 -2.19
C LEU A 152 19.41 -2.13 -2.54
N ALA A 153 20.29 -2.02 -1.55
CA ALA A 153 21.73 -2.26 -1.74
C ALA A 153 22.01 -3.67 -2.27
N SER A 154 21.25 -4.69 -1.84
CA SER A 154 21.40 -6.04 -2.38
C SER A 154 21.02 -6.15 -3.86
N TYR A 155 20.03 -5.40 -4.34
CA TYR A 155 19.72 -5.37 -5.79
C TYR A 155 20.77 -4.64 -6.61
N LEU A 156 21.47 -3.66 -6.01
CA LEU A 156 22.52 -2.89 -6.66
C LEU A 156 23.88 -3.59 -6.69
N LYS A 157 24.05 -4.69 -5.93
CA LYS A 157 25.20 -5.57 -6.10
C LYS A 157 25.07 -6.23 -7.47
N ILE A 158 25.83 -5.74 -8.44
CA ILE A 158 25.87 -6.27 -9.81
C ILE A 158 26.47 -7.68 -9.74
N GLU A 159 25.60 -8.68 -9.68
CA GLU A 159 25.97 -10.09 -9.82
C GLU A 159 25.57 -10.57 -11.21
N PRO A 160 26.26 -11.58 -11.79
CA PRO A 160 25.99 -12.06 -13.16
C PRO A 160 24.57 -12.63 -13.39
N LYS A 161 23.67 -12.58 -12.40
CA LYS A 161 22.26 -13.01 -12.45
C LYS A 161 21.29 -11.98 -11.86
N SER A 162 21.72 -10.74 -11.58
CA SER A 162 20.82 -9.72 -11.04
C SER A 162 19.74 -9.40 -12.07
N ASP A 163 18.48 -9.49 -11.66
CA ASP A 163 17.32 -9.15 -12.50
C ASP A 163 17.38 -7.67 -12.87
N GLU A 164 17.68 -7.38 -14.14
CA GLU A 164 17.83 -6.02 -14.67
C GLU A 164 16.59 -5.15 -14.38
N CYS A 165 15.42 -5.77 -14.25
CA CYS A 165 14.16 -5.13 -13.88
C CYS A 165 14.24 -4.32 -12.59
N CYS A 166 15.07 -4.77 -11.65
CA CYS A 166 15.16 -4.20 -10.32
C CYS A 166 16.18 -3.07 -10.21
N LEU A 167 17.15 -2.98 -11.13
CA LEU A 167 18.30 -2.08 -11.01
C LEU A 167 17.89 -0.60 -10.99
N LEU A 168 17.11 -0.17 -11.99
CA LEU A 168 16.68 1.23 -12.08
C LEU A 168 15.75 1.63 -10.92
N PRO A 169 14.69 0.86 -10.57
CA PRO A 169 13.89 1.13 -9.39
C PRO A 169 14.73 1.15 -8.11
N ALA A 170 15.68 0.22 -7.95
CA ALA A 170 16.51 0.13 -6.76
C ALA A 170 17.39 1.37 -6.59
N ALA A 171 18.07 1.79 -7.66
CA ALA A 171 18.93 2.97 -7.64
C ALA A 171 18.15 4.23 -7.29
N LYS A 172 17.00 4.45 -7.95
CA LYS A 172 16.10 5.58 -7.66
C LYS A 172 15.67 5.59 -6.20
N GLN A 173 15.18 4.46 -5.71
CA GLN A 173 14.61 4.37 -4.38
C GLN A 173 15.68 4.45 -3.29
N PHE A 174 16.87 3.90 -3.54
CA PHE A 174 18.01 3.98 -2.61
C PHE A 174 18.42 5.43 -2.38
N ILE A 175 18.61 6.20 -3.47
CA ILE A 175 18.96 7.63 -3.39
C ILE A 175 17.89 8.40 -2.62
N GLU A 176 16.62 8.17 -2.93
CA GLU A 176 15.50 8.86 -2.28
C GLU A 176 15.45 8.60 -0.77
N ILE A 177 15.60 7.35 -0.33
CA ILE A 177 15.59 7.00 1.10
C ILE A 177 16.86 7.49 1.80
N ALA A 178 18.02 7.38 1.17
CA ALA A 178 19.29 7.85 1.74
C ALA A 178 19.25 9.37 2.01
N ASN A 179 18.63 10.14 1.12
CA ASN A 179 18.48 11.59 1.28
C ASN A 179 17.65 11.99 2.50
N LEU A 180 16.74 11.12 2.98
CA LEU A 180 15.97 11.40 4.21
C LEU A 180 16.87 11.56 5.44
N TYR A 181 18.05 10.93 5.46
CA TYR A 181 19.01 11.07 6.56
C TYR A 181 19.77 12.41 6.48
N ASN A 182 20.00 12.93 5.27
CA ASN A 182 20.66 14.22 5.08
C ASN A 182 19.76 15.39 5.50
N THR A 183 18.44 15.28 5.34
CA THR A 183 17.49 16.32 5.74
C THR A 183 17.36 16.46 7.26
N VAL A 184 17.57 15.39 8.02
CA VAL A 184 17.52 15.42 9.49
C VAL A 184 18.71 16.17 10.09
N ILE A 185 19.88 16.12 9.43
CA ILE A 185 21.10 16.82 9.88
C ILE A 185 21.00 18.34 9.70
N LEU A 186 20.20 18.83 8.75
CA LEU A 186 20.01 20.26 8.51
C LEU A 186 19.01 20.92 9.48
N LEU A 187 18.31 20.14 10.29
CA LEU A 187 17.32 20.62 11.28
C LEU A 187 17.82 20.52 12.73
N LEU A 188 19.08 20.15 12.93
CA LEU A 188 19.81 20.14 14.21
C LEU A 188 20.91 21.21 14.18
#